data_AF-A0A9P0C8T0-F1
#
_entry.id   AF-A0A9P0C8T0-F1
#
_cell.length_a   1.000
_cell.length_b   1.000
_cell.length_c   1.000
_cell.angle_alpha   90.00
_cell.angle_beta   90.00
_cell.angle_gamma   90.00
#
_symmetry.space_group_name_H-M   'P 1'
#
loop_
_entity.id
_entity.type
_entity.pdbx_description
1 polymer ?
#
loop_
_entity_poly.entity_id
_entity_poly.type
_entity_poly.pdbx_seq_one_letter_code
_entity_poly.pdbx_strand_id
1 'polypeptide(L)'
;MKKIEGVILDVVESVQKGKPLRLDVKNFRDWDNCTYADRLILKPDKEVTTCKVVFDSERSQRKYTIIVHLLSKIYQMLNQGLTSTRRELYYKDVELLQSQDIVDEAIKIICCLLNTPPWQLGVFGTSKGLVAGHLVLQTNTKDTIDCLSPGGVLIPQDVLSLKPVSKAKFILIVEKDATFQTLLDEKILDRYKLILITGKGFPDLNTRLLVRLLTNTLKIPVFMIADADPHGMEIMCVYRYGSLTMSEHAQMLAVPEIHWLGVHPSDIEILHLTKIPFTRADEDKLNSLASRVYTLANTKLVKEIGILKKLNSKAEIESVSSLAKNNLTNFYIEFKIAANQLI
;
A
#
# COMPACT_ATOMS: atom_id res chain seq x y z
N MET A 1 3.25 22.52 10.84
CA MET A 1 3.67 23.50 11.86
C MET A 1 2.57 23.74 12.87
N LYS A 2 1.56 24.59 12.63
CA LYS A 2 0.48 24.89 13.60
C LYS A 2 -0.19 23.68 14.29
N LYS A 3 -0.49 22.60 13.54
CA LYS A 3 -1.06 21.38 14.13
C LYS A 3 -0.13 20.70 15.14
N ILE A 4 1.18 20.68 14.85
CA ILE A 4 2.20 20.11 15.74
C ILE A 4 2.36 20.99 16.98
N GLU A 5 2.42 22.31 16.79
CA GLU A 5 2.49 23.28 17.89
C GLU A 5 1.29 23.15 18.83
N GLY A 6 0.07 22.96 18.30
CA GLY A 6 -1.13 22.73 19.11
C GLY A 6 -1.01 21.50 20.01
N VAL A 7 -0.58 20.36 19.45
CA VAL A 7 -0.35 19.14 20.24
C VAL A 7 0.71 19.36 21.31
N ILE A 8 1.84 20.00 20.96
CA ILE A 8 2.91 20.27 21.93
C ILE A 8 2.42 21.20 23.04
N LEU A 9 1.63 22.23 22.71
CA LEU A 9 1.03 23.14 23.68
C LEU A 9 0.10 22.39 24.64
N ASP A 10 -0.76 21.51 24.13
CA ASP A 10 -1.67 20.70 24.96
C ASP A 10 -0.90 19.81 25.95
N VAL A 11 0.24 19.25 25.53
CA VAL A 11 1.14 18.48 26.40
C VAL A 11 1.74 19.37 27.48
N VAL A 12 2.28 20.54 27.12
CA VAL A 12 2.89 21.50 28.07
C VAL A 12 1.85 21.98 29.09
N GLU A 13 0.65 22.34 28.64
CA GLU A 13 -0.44 22.75 29.54
C GLU A 13 -0.86 21.64 30.49
N SER A 14 -0.89 20.40 30.02
CA SER A 14 -1.22 19.25 30.86
C SER A 14 -0.18 19.04 31.96
N VAL A 15 1.11 19.17 31.64
CA VAL A 15 2.21 19.13 32.63
C VAL A 15 2.07 20.26 33.64
N GLN A 16 1.86 21.50 33.18
CA GLN A 16 1.74 22.67 34.06
C GLN A 16 0.55 22.54 35.03
N LYS A 17 -0.57 21.97 34.56
CA LYS A 17 -1.79 21.77 35.35
C LYS A 17 -1.78 20.48 36.18
N GLY A 18 -0.69 19.71 36.16
CA GLY A 18 -0.60 18.41 36.85
C GLY A 18 -1.63 17.38 36.36
N LYS A 19 -2.11 17.52 35.12
CA LYS A 19 -3.08 16.61 34.51
C LYS A 19 -2.38 15.39 33.91
N PRO A 20 -3.06 14.23 33.83
CA PRO A 20 -2.49 13.05 33.20
C PRO A 20 -2.19 13.32 31.72
N LEU A 21 -0.98 12.98 31.29
CA LEU A 21 -0.55 13.12 29.91
C LEU A 21 -1.24 12.05 29.05
N ARG A 22 -1.97 12.51 28.04
CA ARG A 22 -2.75 11.66 27.14
C ARG A 22 -2.77 12.22 25.73
N LEU A 23 -2.68 11.32 24.75
CA LEU A 23 -2.95 11.61 23.34
C LEU A 23 -4.16 10.79 22.92
N ASP A 24 -5.22 11.48 22.52
CA ASP A 24 -6.42 10.86 21.96
C ASP A 24 -6.23 10.74 20.44
N VAL A 25 -6.23 9.52 19.93
CA VAL A 25 -6.03 9.24 18.50
C VAL A 25 -7.14 8.34 17.97
N LYS A 26 -7.53 8.54 16.72
CA LYS A 26 -8.49 7.66 16.05
C LYS A 26 -7.94 6.24 15.98
N ASN A 27 -8.80 5.25 16.19
CA ASN A 27 -8.39 3.85 16.15
C ASN A 27 -8.25 3.38 14.70
N PHE A 28 -7.02 3.41 14.19
CA PHE A 28 -6.65 2.98 12.84
C PHE A 28 -6.51 1.46 12.68
N ARG A 29 -6.91 0.66 13.69
CA ARG A 29 -6.91 -0.81 13.66
C ARG A 29 -8.31 -1.41 13.59
N ASP A 30 -9.33 -0.58 13.76
CA ASP A 30 -10.72 -0.98 13.81
C ASP A 30 -11.40 -0.74 12.45
N TRP A 31 -11.80 -1.82 11.78
CA TRP A 31 -12.49 -1.76 10.49
C TRP A 31 -13.88 -1.14 10.60
N ASP A 32 -14.50 -1.15 11.79
CA ASP A 32 -15.81 -0.57 12.02
C ASP A 32 -15.77 0.97 11.97
N ASN A 33 -14.58 1.56 12.03
CA ASN A 33 -14.39 3.00 11.83
C ASN A 33 -14.46 3.41 10.35
N CYS A 34 -14.52 2.46 9.42
CA CYS A 34 -14.60 2.73 8.00
C CYS A 34 -15.96 2.32 7.42
N THR A 35 -16.36 3.06 6.40
CA THR A 35 -17.40 2.66 5.45
C THR A 35 -16.78 2.43 4.08
N TYR A 36 -17.57 1.96 3.14
CA TYR A 36 -17.14 1.69 1.78
C TYR A 36 -18.16 2.25 0.78
N ALA A 37 -17.64 2.91 -0.26
CA ALA A 37 -18.40 3.27 -1.45
C ALA A 37 -17.69 2.73 -2.70
N ASP A 38 -16.71 3.46 -3.21
CA ASP A 38 -15.76 3.01 -4.24
C ASP A 38 -14.37 2.70 -3.65
N ARG A 39 -14.08 3.27 -2.48
CA ARG A 39 -12.86 3.11 -1.68
C ARG A 39 -13.22 3.13 -0.20
N LEU A 40 -12.25 2.85 0.66
CA LEU A 40 -12.40 3.02 2.10
C LEU A 40 -12.59 4.49 2.45
N ILE A 41 -13.60 4.78 3.26
CA ILE A 41 -13.91 6.11 3.76
C ILE A 41 -13.95 6.04 5.28
N LEU A 42 -13.13 6.84 5.95
CA LEU A 42 -13.20 6.95 7.40
C LEU A 42 -14.51 7.64 7.80
N LYS A 43 -15.20 7.10 8.81
CA LYS A 43 -16.41 7.70 9.37
C LYS A 43 -16.12 9.08 9.99
N PRO A 44 -17.13 9.94 10.16
CA PRO A 44 -16.98 11.22 10.86
C PRO A 44 -16.46 11.04 12.29
N ASP A 45 -15.75 12.03 12.82
CA ASP A 45 -15.07 11.96 14.13
C ASP A 45 -15.98 11.55 15.30
N LYS A 46 -17.28 11.84 15.22
CA LYS A 46 -18.27 11.49 16.26
C LYS A 46 -18.60 9.99 16.32
N GLU A 47 -18.32 9.25 15.25
CA GLU A 47 -18.68 7.83 15.10
C GLU A 47 -17.45 6.91 15.15
N VAL A 48 -16.25 7.49 15.22
CA VAL A 48 -14.98 6.75 15.19
C VAL A 48 -14.55 6.44 16.61
N THR A 49 -14.21 5.17 16.85
CA THR A 49 -13.59 4.76 18.11
C THR A 49 -12.20 5.37 18.24
N THR A 50 -11.85 5.86 19.44
CA THR A 50 -10.55 6.45 19.72
C THR A 50 -9.71 5.53 20.60
N CYS A 51 -8.43 5.42 20.28
CA CYS A 51 -7.41 4.84 21.15
C CYS A 51 -6.73 5.94 21.96
N LYS A 52 -6.41 5.64 23.22
CA LYS A 52 -5.67 6.55 24.09
C LYS A 52 -4.24 6.09 24.25
N VAL A 53 -3.29 7.00 24.05
CA VAL A 53 -1.90 6.78 24.47
C VAL A 53 -1.69 7.60 25.73
N VAL A 54 -1.56 6.90 26.85
CA VAL A 54 -1.48 7.47 28.20
C VAL A 54 -0.08 7.30 28.78
N PHE A 55 0.32 8.21 29.66
CA PHE A 55 1.60 8.15 30.39
C PHE A 55 1.35 7.64 31.83
N ASP A 56 1.05 6.36 32.00
CA ASP A 56 0.61 5.79 33.29
C ASP A 56 1.30 4.47 33.69
N SER A 57 1.83 3.72 32.73
CA SER A 57 2.55 2.47 32.94
C SER A 57 3.87 2.49 32.17
N GLU A 58 4.88 1.73 32.59
CA GLU A 58 6.19 1.72 31.93
C GLU A 58 6.10 1.53 30.40
N ARG A 59 5.25 0.60 29.94
CA ARG A 59 5.03 0.32 28.52
C ARG A 59 4.34 1.49 27.79
N SER A 60 3.33 2.10 28.40
CA SER A 60 2.57 3.20 27.79
C SER A 60 3.36 4.51 27.82
N GLN A 61 4.13 4.76 28.89
CA GLN A 61 5.08 5.85 29.03
C GLN A 61 6.12 5.82 27.91
N ARG A 62 6.74 4.65 27.67
CA ARG A 62 7.71 4.51 26.58
C ARG A 62 7.11 4.88 25.23
N LYS A 63 5.92 4.35 24.92
CA LYS A 63 5.22 4.64 23.67
C LYS A 63 4.90 6.13 23.53
N TYR A 64 4.40 6.75 24.60
CA TYR A 64 4.10 8.17 24.66
C TYR A 64 5.37 9.03 24.42
N THR A 65 6.46 8.72 25.13
CA THR A 65 7.76 9.41 24.99
C THR A 65 8.27 9.35 23.56
N ILE A 66 8.21 8.18 22.91
CA ILE A 66 8.64 8.02 21.51
C ILE A 66 7.81 8.89 20.56
N ILE A 67 6.49 8.95 20.75
CA ILE A 67 5.60 9.77 19.93
C ILE A 67 5.94 11.26 20.08
N VAL A 68 6.03 11.76 21.31
CA VAL A 68 6.34 13.18 21.56
C VAL A 68 7.75 13.54 21.07
N HIS A 69 8.72 12.64 21.26
CA HIS A 69 10.09 12.82 20.76
C HIS A 69 10.15 12.90 19.24
N LEU A 70 9.51 11.96 18.53
CA LEU A 70 9.45 12.00 17.07
C LEU A 70 8.68 13.20 16.55
N LEU A 71 7.60 13.59 17.23
CA LEU A 71 6.83 14.80 16.90
C LEU A 71 7.71 16.06 16.98
N SER A 72 8.53 16.18 18.03
CA SER A 72 9.51 17.27 18.20
C SER A 72 10.57 17.25 17.10
N LYS A 73 11.12 16.08 16.75
CA LYS A 73 12.08 15.95 15.64
C LYS A 73 11.50 16.33 14.29
N ILE A 74 10.27 15.90 14.00
CA ILE A 74 9.55 16.27 12.79
C ILE A 74 9.36 17.79 12.73
N TYR A 75 8.96 18.40 13.85
CA TYR A 75 8.81 19.85 13.94
C TYR A 75 10.11 20.60 13.63
N GLN A 76 11.23 20.18 14.23
CA GLN A 76 12.55 20.78 13.98
C GLN A 76 12.97 20.64 12.51
N MET A 77 12.78 19.45 11.92
CA MET A 77 13.10 19.22 10.51
C MET A 77 12.27 20.10 9.58
N LEU A 78 10.96 20.17 9.81
CA LEU A 78 10.06 21.00 8.99
C LEU A 78 10.41 22.48 9.10
N ASN A 79 10.81 22.96 10.28
CA ASN A 79 11.25 24.34 10.48
C ASN A 79 12.53 24.68 9.70
N GLN A 80 13.39 23.67 9.46
CA GLN A 80 14.62 23.80 8.67
C GLN A 80 14.40 23.53 7.16
N GLY A 81 13.17 23.22 6.74
CA GLY A 81 12.87 22.82 5.36
C GLY A 81 13.46 21.46 4.96
N LEU A 82 13.78 20.61 5.94
CA LEU A 82 14.39 19.30 5.74
C LEU A 82 13.35 18.19 5.67
N THR A 83 13.69 17.14 4.93
CA THR A 83 12.95 15.88 4.86
C THR A 83 13.80 14.74 5.38
N SER A 84 13.18 13.66 5.86
CA SER A 84 13.92 12.48 6.31
C SER A 84 13.17 11.19 6.02
N THR A 85 13.92 10.11 5.81
CA THR A 85 13.34 8.78 5.70
C THR A 85 13.05 8.20 7.09
N ARG A 86 12.10 7.27 7.19
CA ARG A 86 11.83 6.57 8.46
C ARG A 86 13.06 5.84 9.01
N ARG A 87 13.93 5.34 8.11
CA ARG A 87 15.20 4.71 8.48
C ARG A 87 16.18 5.72 9.07
N GLU A 88 16.32 6.90 8.47
CA GLU A 88 17.15 7.97 9.05
C GLU A 88 16.61 8.41 10.42
N LEU A 89 15.29 8.55 10.58
CA LEU A 89 14.70 8.86 11.88
C LEU A 89 15.06 7.80 12.92
N TYR A 90 15.01 6.52 12.55
CA TYR A 90 15.46 5.41 13.40
C TYR A 90 16.95 5.53 13.78
N TYR A 91 17.83 5.77 12.80
CA TYR A 91 19.28 5.86 13.05
C TYR A 91 19.70 7.07 13.89
N LYS A 92 18.87 8.12 13.95
CA LYS A 92 19.15 9.29 14.79
C LYS A 92 19.08 8.99 16.30
N ASP A 93 18.25 8.04 16.76
CA ASP A 93 18.24 7.58 18.17
C ASP A 93 17.94 6.09 18.29
N VAL A 94 18.89 5.26 17.86
CA VAL A 94 18.73 3.79 17.90
C VAL A 94 18.45 3.26 19.31
N GLU A 95 19.07 3.85 20.33
CA GLU A 95 18.91 3.42 21.73
C GLU A 95 17.47 3.57 22.24
N LEU A 96 16.82 4.70 21.93
CA LEU A 96 15.45 4.98 22.33
C LEU A 96 14.45 4.17 21.51
N LEU A 97 14.67 4.12 20.18
CA LEU A 97 13.69 3.62 19.21
C LEU A 97 13.73 2.10 19.06
N GLN A 98 14.89 1.46 19.26
CA GLN A 98 15.16 0.00 19.25
C GLN A 98 14.81 -0.77 17.96
N SER A 99 13.73 -0.45 17.26
CA SER A 99 13.33 -1.08 16.01
C SER A 99 12.65 -0.10 15.05
N GLN A 100 12.74 -0.39 13.75
CA GLN A 100 12.05 0.39 12.71
C GLN A 100 10.52 0.26 12.84
N ASP A 101 10.01 -0.87 13.33
CA ASP A 101 8.57 -1.10 13.52
C ASP A 101 7.97 -0.14 14.55
N ILE A 102 8.73 0.18 15.61
CA ILE A 102 8.32 1.16 16.62
C ILE A 102 8.23 2.56 16.02
N VAL A 103 9.19 2.93 15.16
CA VAL A 103 9.15 4.21 14.42
C VAL A 103 7.94 4.24 13.49
N ASP A 104 7.71 3.18 12.72
CA ASP A 104 6.56 3.06 11.82
C ASP A 104 5.23 3.17 12.56
N GLU A 105 5.08 2.53 13.74
CA GLU A 105 3.88 2.65 14.57
C GLU A 105 3.70 4.07 15.10
N ALA A 106 4.77 4.69 15.61
CA ALA A 106 4.72 6.06 16.14
C ALA A 106 4.38 7.07 15.06
N ILE A 107 4.97 6.96 13.86
CA ILE A 107 4.66 7.82 12.71
C ILE A 107 3.18 7.65 12.30
N LYS A 108 2.63 6.43 12.28
CA LYS A 108 1.20 6.21 12.02
C LYS A 108 0.32 6.93 13.03
N ILE A 109 0.67 6.85 14.32
CA ILE A 109 -0.04 7.54 15.40
C ILE A 109 0.04 9.06 15.22
N ILE A 110 1.22 9.60 14.91
CA ILE A 110 1.41 11.03 14.64
C ILE A 110 0.57 11.49 13.44
N CYS A 111 0.54 10.71 12.36
CA CYS A 111 -0.29 11.02 11.19
C CYS A 111 -1.78 11.08 11.56
N CYS A 112 -2.26 10.13 12.37
CA CYS A 112 -3.64 10.12 12.86
C CYS A 112 -3.92 11.29 13.82
N LEU A 113 -2.99 11.59 14.73
CA LEU A 113 -3.11 12.67 15.70
C LEU A 113 -3.21 14.04 15.01
N LEU A 114 -2.43 14.23 13.95
CA LEU A 114 -2.39 15.48 13.19
C LEU A 114 -3.40 15.50 12.03
N ASN A 115 -4.09 14.38 11.73
CA ASN A 115 -4.86 14.18 10.50
C ASN A 115 -4.07 14.72 9.28
N THR A 116 -2.83 14.23 9.14
CA THR A 116 -1.86 14.73 8.16
C THR A 116 -1.04 13.56 7.63
N PRO A 117 -0.92 13.42 6.30
CA PRO A 117 -0.18 12.31 5.71
C PRO A 117 1.34 12.44 5.94
N PRO A 118 2.10 11.32 5.91
CA PRO A 118 3.54 11.32 6.17
C PRO A 118 4.34 12.29 5.28
N TRP A 119 3.98 12.44 4.00
CA TRP A 119 4.69 13.30 3.06
C TRP A 119 4.53 14.80 3.37
N GLN A 120 3.39 15.20 3.97
CA GLN A 120 3.21 16.58 4.47
C GLN A 120 3.97 16.83 5.78
N LEU A 121 4.38 15.77 6.48
CA LEU A 121 5.26 15.83 7.64
C LEU A 121 6.76 15.79 7.26
N GLY A 122 7.09 15.74 5.97
CA GLY A 122 8.48 15.59 5.52
C GLY A 122 9.08 14.22 5.87
N VAL A 123 8.26 13.23 6.21
CA VAL A 123 8.68 11.87 6.58
C VAL A 123 8.31 10.90 5.47
N PHE A 124 9.33 10.34 4.82
CA PHE A 124 9.14 9.49 3.65
C PHE A 124 9.53 8.04 3.93
N GLY A 125 8.83 7.11 3.27
CA GLY A 125 9.29 5.74 3.15
C GLY A 125 10.36 5.64 2.07
N THR A 126 11.32 4.74 2.24
CA THR A 126 12.23 4.39 1.14
C THR A 126 11.41 3.76 0.02
N SER A 127 11.50 4.33 -1.18
CA SER A 127 10.90 3.73 -2.37
C SER A 127 11.55 2.38 -2.68
N LYS A 128 10.75 1.35 -2.90
CA LYS A 128 11.20 0.01 -3.29
C LYS A 128 10.52 -0.48 -4.57
N GLY A 129 9.42 0.14 -4.97
CA GLY A 129 8.69 -0.24 -6.18
C GLY A 129 9.49 0.04 -7.46
N LEU A 130 9.24 -0.78 -8.49
CA LEU A 130 9.83 -0.62 -9.81
C LEU A 130 8.75 -0.32 -10.85
N VAL A 131 9.12 0.43 -11.88
CA VAL A 131 8.30 0.69 -13.06
C VAL A 131 9.10 0.42 -14.33
N ALA A 132 8.49 -0.24 -15.30
CA ALA A 132 9.08 -0.48 -16.61
C ALA A 132 8.03 -0.31 -17.71
N GLY A 133 8.45 0.02 -18.93
CA GLY A 133 7.57 0.05 -20.10
C GLY A 133 7.43 1.43 -20.72
N HIS A 134 6.37 1.60 -21.52
CA HIS A 134 6.18 2.75 -22.43
C HIS A 134 5.80 4.02 -21.67
N LEU A 135 6.70 4.55 -20.85
CA LEU A 135 6.49 5.66 -19.95
C LEU A 135 7.76 6.50 -19.85
N VAL A 136 7.61 7.81 -19.96
CA VAL A 136 8.63 8.79 -19.61
C VAL A 136 8.09 9.63 -18.46
N LEU A 137 8.82 9.71 -17.37
CA LEU A 137 8.49 10.56 -16.22
C LEU A 137 9.30 11.85 -16.31
N GLN A 138 8.63 12.98 -16.44
CA GLN A 138 9.27 14.29 -16.49
C GLN A 138 9.21 14.96 -15.12
N THR A 139 10.33 15.48 -14.64
CA THR A 139 10.41 16.27 -13.39
C THR A 139 10.06 17.74 -13.65
N ASN A 140 9.86 18.51 -12.58
CA ASN A 140 9.66 19.96 -12.67
C ASN A 140 10.89 20.69 -13.25
N THR A 141 12.10 20.13 -13.11
CA THR A 141 13.34 20.64 -13.69
C THR A 141 13.51 20.30 -15.18
N LYS A 142 12.51 19.65 -15.79
CA LYS A 142 12.53 19.13 -17.17
C LYS A 142 13.48 17.96 -17.40
N ASP A 143 14.03 17.37 -16.34
CA ASP A 143 14.75 16.11 -16.45
C ASP A 143 13.75 14.99 -16.78
N THR A 144 14.18 14.04 -17.60
CA THR A 144 13.33 12.95 -18.07
C THR A 144 13.88 11.61 -17.63
N ILE A 145 13.04 10.77 -17.04
CA ILE A 145 13.35 9.41 -16.66
C ILE A 145 12.63 8.49 -17.64
N ASP A 146 13.39 7.81 -18.50
CA ASP A 146 12.84 6.81 -19.43
C ASP A 146 12.67 5.46 -18.71
N CYS A 147 11.43 4.99 -18.63
CA CYS A 147 11.08 3.73 -17.98
C CYS A 147 11.25 2.50 -18.90
N LEU A 148 11.73 2.64 -20.13
CA LEU A 148 12.11 1.51 -21.00
C LEU A 148 13.49 0.90 -20.66
N SER A 149 13.91 0.98 -19.40
CA SER A 149 15.21 0.47 -18.94
C SER A 149 15.14 -1.03 -18.62
N PRO A 150 16.19 -1.82 -18.99
CA PRO A 150 16.30 -3.22 -18.57
C PRO A 150 16.25 -3.38 -17.05
N GLY A 151 15.46 -4.34 -16.55
CA GLY A 151 15.28 -4.59 -15.11
C GLY A 151 14.35 -3.62 -14.38
N GLY A 152 13.85 -2.59 -15.07
CA GLY A 152 12.96 -1.57 -14.53
C GLY A 152 13.65 -0.44 -13.77
N VAL A 153 12.95 0.68 -13.62
CA VAL A 153 13.43 1.88 -12.95
C VAL A 153 12.82 1.96 -11.56
N LEU A 154 13.64 2.31 -10.56
CA LEU A 154 13.15 2.59 -9.21
C LEU A 154 12.18 3.77 -9.23
N ILE A 155 11.00 3.61 -8.63
CA ILE A 155 10.01 4.69 -8.54
C ILE A 155 10.62 5.86 -7.76
N PRO A 156 10.67 7.08 -8.30
CA PRO A 156 11.22 8.24 -7.61
C PRO A 156 10.52 8.53 -6.28
N GLN A 157 11.21 9.18 -5.34
CA GLN A 157 10.58 9.53 -4.06
C GLN A 157 9.53 10.64 -4.20
N ASP A 158 9.82 11.66 -5.02
CA ASP A 158 8.91 12.79 -5.23
C ASP A 158 7.97 12.53 -6.41
N VAL A 159 7.05 11.58 -6.23
CA VAL A 159 6.09 11.17 -7.28
C VAL A 159 5.11 12.28 -7.65
N LEU A 160 4.73 13.13 -6.70
CA LEU A 160 3.72 14.18 -6.91
C LEU A 160 4.21 15.30 -7.85
N SER A 161 5.52 15.48 -7.95
CA SER A 161 6.15 16.43 -8.88
C SER A 161 6.34 15.88 -10.29
N LEU A 162 6.01 14.61 -10.54
CA LEU A 162 6.23 13.97 -11.84
C LEU A 162 5.07 14.24 -12.81
N LYS A 163 5.42 14.41 -14.08
CA LYS A 163 4.48 14.46 -15.20
C LYS A 163 4.68 13.24 -16.10
N PRO A 164 3.76 12.27 -16.09
CA PRO A 164 3.89 11.07 -16.92
C PRO A 164 3.50 11.36 -18.38
N VAL A 165 4.33 10.92 -19.31
CA VAL A 165 4.08 10.94 -20.74
C VAL A 165 4.17 9.50 -21.26
N SER A 166 3.11 9.01 -21.89
CA SER A 166 3.01 7.59 -22.26
C SER A 166 2.16 7.38 -23.51
N LYS A 167 2.49 6.32 -24.26
CA LYS A 167 1.67 5.75 -25.35
C LYS A 167 1.16 4.34 -25.01
N ALA A 168 1.22 3.95 -23.74
CA ALA A 168 0.74 2.67 -23.28
C ALA A 168 -0.77 2.55 -23.42
N LYS A 169 -1.24 1.32 -23.66
CA LYS A 169 -2.65 0.96 -23.78
C LYS A 169 -3.26 0.52 -22.45
N PHE A 170 -2.45 0.02 -21.52
CA PHE A 170 -2.87 -0.37 -20.17
C PHE A 170 -1.68 -0.38 -19.20
N ILE A 171 -2.00 -0.43 -17.92
CA ILE A 171 -1.04 -0.61 -16.83
C ILE A 171 -1.23 -2.03 -16.27
N LEU A 172 -0.13 -2.75 -16.05
CA LEU A 172 -0.11 -4.05 -15.40
C LEU A 172 0.70 -3.96 -14.11
N ILE A 173 0.04 -4.18 -12.98
CA ILE A 173 0.65 -4.27 -11.66
C ILE A 173 0.91 -5.74 -11.36
N VAL A 174 2.12 -6.09 -10.91
CA VAL A 174 2.46 -7.43 -10.45
C VAL A 174 2.97 -7.39 -9.02
N GLU A 175 2.53 -8.34 -8.21
CA GLU A 175 2.89 -8.39 -6.79
C GLU A 175 4.40 -8.56 -6.58
N LYS A 176 4.99 -9.62 -7.13
CA LYS A 176 6.38 -10.03 -6.84
C LYS A 176 7.39 -9.41 -7.81
N ASP A 177 8.59 -9.14 -7.30
CA ASP A 177 9.73 -8.75 -8.12
C ASP A 177 10.17 -9.88 -9.06
N ALA A 178 10.15 -11.13 -8.59
CA ALA A 178 10.50 -12.28 -9.43
C ALA A 178 9.63 -12.36 -10.69
N THR A 179 8.30 -12.28 -10.53
CA THR A 179 7.35 -12.22 -11.66
C THR A 179 7.61 -11.00 -12.54
N PHE A 180 7.88 -9.83 -11.96
CA PHE A 180 8.21 -8.61 -12.72
C PHE A 180 9.44 -8.82 -13.62
N GLN A 181 10.52 -9.37 -13.07
CA GLN A 181 11.75 -9.64 -13.84
C GLN A 181 11.51 -10.70 -14.92
N THR A 182 10.80 -11.79 -14.59
CA THR A 182 10.45 -12.83 -15.58
C THR A 182 9.66 -12.25 -16.76
N LEU A 183 8.68 -11.37 -16.53
CA LEU A 183 7.91 -10.74 -17.61
C LEU A 183 8.79 -9.84 -18.49
N LEU A 184 9.76 -9.14 -17.91
CA LEU A 184 10.73 -8.35 -18.67
C LEU A 184 11.65 -9.23 -19.51
N ASP A 185 12.15 -10.33 -18.94
CA ASP A 185 12.99 -11.32 -19.64
C ASP A 185 12.24 -11.99 -20.80
N GLU A 186 10.93 -12.22 -20.63
CA GLU A 186 10.02 -12.71 -21.67
C GLU A 186 9.65 -11.65 -22.71
N LYS A 187 10.24 -10.44 -22.63
CA LYS A 187 10.04 -9.32 -23.56
C LYS A 187 8.57 -8.89 -23.67
N ILE A 188 7.85 -8.87 -22.55
CA ILE A 188 6.44 -8.44 -22.53
C ILE A 188 6.23 -7.04 -23.13
N LEU A 189 7.22 -6.15 -22.97
CA LEU A 189 7.19 -4.78 -23.48
C LEU A 189 7.27 -4.72 -25.01
N ASP A 190 7.91 -5.68 -25.67
CA ASP A 190 7.94 -5.73 -27.13
C ASP A 190 6.59 -6.20 -27.70
N ARG A 191 5.91 -7.08 -26.96
CA ARG A 191 4.59 -7.63 -27.34
C ARG A 191 3.45 -6.65 -27.09
N TYR A 192 3.50 -5.91 -25.98
CA TYR A 192 2.44 -4.99 -25.59
C TYR A 192 2.98 -3.60 -25.27
N LYS A 193 2.25 -2.59 -25.76
CA LYS A 193 2.40 -1.21 -25.30
C LYS A 193 1.79 -1.07 -23.91
N LEU A 194 2.52 -1.42 -22.86
CA LEU A 194 2.07 -1.36 -21.48
C LEU A 194 3.04 -0.62 -20.56
N ILE A 195 2.57 -0.31 -19.35
CA ILE A 195 3.40 0.09 -18.20
C ILE A 195 3.31 -1.05 -17.18
N LEU A 196 4.45 -1.65 -16.83
CA LEU A 196 4.58 -2.68 -15.83
C LEU A 196 5.03 -2.06 -14.50
N ILE A 197 4.39 -2.41 -13.39
CA ILE A 197 4.70 -1.87 -12.05
C ILE A 197 4.76 -3.02 -11.05
N THR A 198 5.73 -3.00 -10.13
CA THR A 198 5.72 -3.88 -8.95
C THR A 198 5.96 -3.11 -7.67
N GLY A 199 5.26 -3.51 -6.60
CA GLY A 199 5.49 -3.03 -5.24
C GLY A 199 6.43 -3.91 -4.42
N LYS A 200 6.91 -5.03 -4.99
CA LYS A 200 7.65 -6.09 -4.29
C LYS A 200 6.89 -6.56 -3.04
N GLY A 201 5.71 -7.15 -3.27
CA GLY A 201 4.71 -7.49 -2.25
C GLY A 201 3.80 -6.31 -1.93
N PHE A 202 3.53 -6.06 -0.64
CA PHE A 202 2.74 -4.91 -0.20
C PHE A 202 3.33 -3.59 -0.71
N PRO A 203 2.52 -2.74 -1.37
CA PRO A 203 3.04 -1.55 -2.01
C PRO A 203 3.43 -0.49 -0.99
N ASP A 204 4.57 0.15 -1.25
CA ASP A 204 4.94 1.36 -0.54
C ASP A 204 4.06 2.54 -0.96
N LEU A 205 4.22 3.66 -0.25
CA LEU A 205 3.47 4.87 -0.50
C LEU A 205 3.68 5.42 -1.93
N ASN A 206 4.93 5.45 -2.40
CA ASN A 206 5.30 6.06 -3.68
C ASN A 206 4.76 5.24 -4.85
N THR A 207 4.75 3.92 -4.72
CA THR A 207 4.15 3.00 -5.69
C THR A 207 2.65 3.27 -5.82
N ARG A 208 1.93 3.43 -4.70
CA ARG A 208 0.50 3.76 -4.71
C ARG A 208 0.23 5.14 -5.31
N LEU A 209 1.04 6.13 -4.96
CA LEU A 209 0.96 7.48 -5.54
C LEU A 209 1.20 7.46 -7.04
N LEU A 210 2.17 6.66 -7.52
CA LEU A 210 2.48 6.56 -8.94
C LEU A 210 1.32 5.92 -9.70
N VAL A 211 0.79 4.81 -9.20
CA VAL A 211 -0.37 4.14 -9.82
C VAL A 211 -1.57 5.10 -9.87
N ARG A 212 -1.83 5.86 -8.80
CA ARG A 212 -2.91 6.87 -8.80
C ARG A 212 -2.65 7.98 -9.81
N LEU A 213 -1.43 8.51 -9.87
CA LEU A 213 -1.02 9.56 -10.81
C LEU A 213 -1.20 9.10 -12.26
N LEU A 214 -0.69 7.91 -12.60
CA LEU A 214 -0.79 7.34 -13.93
C LEU A 214 -2.24 7.08 -14.33
N THR A 215 -3.04 6.50 -13.43
CA THR A 215 -4.46 6.25 -13.70
C THR A 215 -5.22 7.54 -13.95
N ASN A 216 -4.97 8.56 -13.12
CA ASN A 216 -5.64 9.86 -13.27
C ASN A 216 -5.22 10.60 -14.54
N THR A 217 -3.97 10.48 -14.96
CA THR A 217 -3.41 11.23 -16.08
C THR A 217 -3.67 10.54 -17.41
N LEU A 218 -3.42 9.23 -17.49
CA LEU A 218 -3.47 8.47 -18.74
C LEU A 218 -4.86 7.96 -19.07
N LYS A 219 -5.73 7.75 -18.07
CA LYS A 219 -7.10 7.23 -18.23
C LYS A 219 -7.16 5.92 -19.04
N ILE A 220 -6.16 5.06 -18.87
CA ILE A 220 -6.07 3.74 -19.49
C ILE A 220 -6.43 2.64 -18.47
N PRO A 221 -6.87 1.45 -18.93
CA PRO A 221 -7.16 0.31 -18.06
C PRO A 221 -5.97 -0.06 -17.16
N VAL A 222 -6.28 -0.45 -15.92
CA VAL A 222 -5.30 -0.91 -14.94
C VAL A 222 -5.66 -2.32 -14.50
N PHE A 223 -4.73 -3.23 -14.71
CA PHE A 223 -4.83 -4.64 -14.33
C PHE A 223 -3.84 -4.95 -13.24
N MET A 224 -4.18 -5.92 -12.40
CA MET A 224 -3.27 -6.43 -11.38
C MET A 224 -3.22 -7.95 -11.37
N ILE A 225 -2.01 -8.49 -11.23
CA ILE A 225 -1.74 -9.90 -10.96
C ILE A 225 -1.11 -10.04 -9.57
N ALA A 226 -1.67 -10.93 -8.77
CA ALA A 226 -1.25 -11.29 -7.42
C ALA A 226 -1.35 -12.81 -7.22
N ASP A 227 -0.73 -13.32 -6.17
CA ASP A 227 -0.84 -14.73 -5.81
C ASP A 227 -2.29 -15.11 -5.45
N ALA A 228 -2.65 -16.37 -5.68
CA ALA A 228 -3.95 -16.93 -5.29
C ALA A 228 -3.93 -17.34 -3.81
N ASP A 229 -3.72 -16.35 -2.94
CA ASP A 229 -3.67 -16.52 -1.50
C ASP A 229 -4.29 -15.31 -0.75
N PRO A 230 -4.47 -15.40 0.58
CA PRO A 230 -5.05 -14.29 1.34
C PRO A 230 -4.23 -12.99 1.26
N HIS A 231 -2.89 -13.08 1.17
CA HIS A 231 -2.01 -11.91 1.12
C HIS A 231 -2.07 -11.21 -0.24
N GLY A 232 -2.00 -11.94 -1.35
CA GLY A 232 -2.16 -11.42 -2.71
C GLY A 232 -3.51 -10.73 -2.90
N MET A 233 -4.59 -11.32 -2.36
CA MET A 233 -5.91 -10.68 -2.31
C MET A 233 -5.89 -9.37 -1.51
N GLU A 234 -5.20 -9.34 -0.35
CA GLU A 234 -5.07 -8.13 0.46
C GLU A 234 -4.29 -7.04 -0.28
N ILE A 235 -3.19 -7.38 -0.95
CA ILE A 235 -2.37 -6.44 -1.71
C ILE A 235 -3.20 -5.81 -2.84
N MET A 236 -3.97 -6.62 -3.57
CA MET A 236 -4.91 -6.10 -4.58
C MET A 236 -5.94 -5.15 -3.98
N CYS A 237 -6.54 -5.52 -2.84
CA CYS A 237 -7.49 -4.66 -2.14
C CYS A 237 -6.86 -3.36 -1.64
N VAL A 238 -5.58 -3.36 -1.23
CA VAL A 238 -4.87 -2.15 -0.79
C VAL A 238 -4.67 -1.17 -1.95
N TYR A 239 -4.36 -1.65 -3.15
CA TYR A 239 -4.30 -0.81 -4.33
C TYR A 239 -5.69 -0.28 -4.71
N ARG A 240 -6.72 -1.14 -4.71
CA ARG A 240 -8.05 -0.80 -5.21
C ARG A 240 -8.86 0.06 -4.25
N TYR A 241 -8.95 -0.35 -2.99
CA TYR A 241 -9.84 0.24 -1.98
C TYR A 241 -9.09 1.05 -0.92
N GLY A 242 -7.78 0.87 -0.81
CA GLY A 242 -6.95 1.51 0.20
C GLY A 242 -6.67 0.64 1.41
N SER A 243 -5.97 1.20 2.40
CA SER A 243 -5.59 0.50 3.63
C SER A 243 -6.21 1.20 4.84
N LEU A 244 -6.59 0.44 5.85
CA LEU A 244 -7.22 0.98 7.07
C LEU A 244 -6.37 2.08 7.73
N THR A 245 -5.05 1.86 7.78
CA THR A 245 -4.05 2.79 8.33
C THR A 245 -3.93 4.12 7.60
N MET A 246 -4.42 4.20 6.36
CA MET A 246 -4.36 5.38 5.49
C MET A 246 -5.73 5.66 4.87
N SER A 247 -6.80 5.27 5.57
CA SER A 247 -8.19 5.42 5.11
C SER A 247 -8.57 6.88 4.87
N GLU A 248 -8.07 7.80 5.72
CA GLU A 248 -8.20 9.26 5.53
C GLU A 248 -7.59 9.77 4.22
N HIS A 249 -6.67 9.02 3.62
CA HIS A 249 -5.96 9.39 2.40
C HIS A 249 -6.26 8.45 1.23
N ALA A 250 -7.29 7.61 1.35
CA ALA A 250 -7.68 6.67 0.31
C ALA A 250 -8.01 7.38 -1.02
N GLN A 251 -8.51 8.60 -1.01
CA GLN A 251 -8.77 9.38 -2.22
C GLN A 251 -7.50 9.66 -3.07
N MET A 252 -6.35 9.80 -2.40
CA MET A 252 -5.05 10.06 -3.03
C MET A 252 -4.27 8.78 -3.34
N LEU A 253 -4.69 7.62 -2.81
CA LEU A 253 -3.88 6.40 -2.84
C LEU A 253 -4.59 5.17 -3.41
N ALA A 254 -5.92 5.13 -3.36
CA ALA A 254 -6.72 4.02 -3.85
C ALA A 254 -7.15 4.28 -5.29
N VAL A 255 -7.19 3.20 -6.08
CA VAL A 255 -7.58 3.20 -7.50
C VAL A 255 -8.69 2.18 -7.71
N PRO A 256 -9.97 2.56 -7.48
CA PRO A 256 -11.12 1.67 -7.60
C PRO A 256 -11.27 1.01 -8.97
N GLU A 257 -10.68 1.61 -10.01
CA GLU A 257 -10.70 1.20 -11.41
C GLU A 257 -9.77 0.00 -11.72
N ILE A 258 -8.99 -0.47 -10.73
CA ILE A 258 -8.14 -1.65 -10.89
C ILE A 258 -9.00 -2.90 -11.07
N HIS A 259 -8.69 -3.65 -12.12
CA HIS A 259 -9.25 -4.96 -12.40
C HIS A 259 -8.27 -6.04 -11.95
N TRP A 260 -8.72 -6.95 -11.08
CA TRP A 260 -7.91 -8.08 -10.69
C TRP A 260 -7.97 -9.16 -11.78
N LEU A 261 -6.84 -9.35 -12.47
CA LEU A 261 -6.68 -10.30 -13.57
C LEU A 261 -6.47 -11.74 -13.05
N GLY A 262 -5.98 -11.87 -11.82
CA GLY A 262 -5.75 -13.11 -11.09
C GLY A 262 -4.37 -13.12 -10.44
N VAL A 263 -3.76 -14.25 -10.14
CA VAL A 263 -4.32 -15.60 -10.22
C VAL A 263 -5.54 -15.68 -9.28
N HIS A 264 -6.72 -15.97 -9.82
CA HIS A 264 -7.91 -16.11 -8.99
C HIS A 264 -7.87 -17.45 -8.26
N PRO A 265 -8.42 -17.57 -7.04
CA PRO A 265 -8.61 -18.85 -6.37
C PRO A 265 -9.32 -19.90 -7.25
N SER A 266 -10.28 -19.48 -8.09
CA SER A 266 -10.91 -20.36 -9.08
C SER A 266 -9.94 -20.95 -10.12
N ASP A 267 -8.86 -20.23 -10.45
CA ASP A 267 -7.89 -20.66 -11.46
C ASP A 267 -7.04 -21.83 -10.98
N ILE A 268 -6.92 -22.03 -9.66
CA ILE A 268 -6.18 -23.15 -9.06
C ILE A 268 -6.73 -24.49 -9.58
N GLU A 269 -8.06 -24.64 -9.61
CA GLU A 269 -8.69 -25.86 -10.10
C GLU A 269 -8.74 -25.91 -11.62
N ILE A 270 -9.10 -24.80 -12.27
CA ILE A 270 -9.28 -24.73 -13.74
C ILE A 270 -7.97 -25.01 -14.48
N LEU A 271 -6.85 -24.48 -13.98
CA LEU A 271 -5.54 -24.62 -14.59
C LEU A 271 -4.70 -25.72 -13.95
N HIS A 272 -5.26 -26.48 -13.01
CA HIS A 272 -4.57 -27.54 -12.26
C HIS A 272 -3.22 -27.07 -11.66
N LEU A 273 -3.22 -25.88 -11.04
CA LEU A 273 -2.02 -25.28 -10.48
C LEU A 273 -1.49 -26.07 -9.28
N THR A 274 -0.19 -25.95 -9.02
CA THR A 274 0.45 -26.51 -7.83
C THR A 274 -0.17 -25.89 -6.57
N LYS A 275 -0.75 -26.74 -5.73
CA LYS A 275 -1.41 -26.34 -4.48
C LYS A 275 -0.43 -26.37 -3.32
N ILE A 276 -0.43 -25.31 -2.52
CA ILE A 276 0.30 -25.21 -1.26
C ILE A 276 -0.73 -25.21 -0.13
N PRO A 277 -0.66 -26.13 0.84
CA PRO A 277 -1.59 -26.15 1.98
C PRO A 277 -1.54 -24.86 2.78
N PHE A 278 -2.68 -24.48 3.35
CA PHE A 278 -2.76 -23.33 4.25
C PHE A 278 -2.03 -23.55 5.57
N THR A 279 -1.45 -22.45 6.07
CA THR A 279 -1.07 -22.33 7.47
C THR A 279 -2.22 -21.72 8.28
N ARG A 280 -2.19 -21.86 9.61
CA ARG A 280 -3.14 -21.19 10.50
C ARG A 280 -3.17 -19.66 10.29
N ALA A 281 -2.01 -19.07 10.01
CA ALA A 281 -1.91 -17.63 9.73
C ALA A 281 -2.64 -17.24 8.43
N ASP A 282 -2.61 -18.09 7.40
CA ASP A 282 -3.36 -17.88 6.16
C ASP A 282 -4.88 -17.94 6.43
N GLU A 283 -5.34 -18.90 7.23
CA GLU A 283 -6.75 -19.02 7.62
C GLU A 283 -7.23 -17.79 8.41
N ASP A 284 -6.47 -17.36 9.41
CA ASP A 284 -6.78 -16.16 10.20
C ASP A 284 -6.84 -14.91 9.32
N LYS A 285 -5.91 -14.78 8.38
CA LYS A 285 -5.89 -13.69 7.41
C LYS A 285 -7.09 -13.72 6.47
N LEU A 286 -7.46 -14.89 5.96
CA LEU A 286 -8.61 -15.07 5.08
C LEU A 286 -9.92 -14.72 5.79
N ASN A 287 -10.09 -15.18 7.03
CA ASN A 287 -11.26 -14.84 7.84
C ASN A 287 -11.31 -13.32 8.13
N SER A 288 -10.16 -12.68 8.40
CA SER A 288 -10.06 -11.23 8.55
C SER A 288 -10.39 -10.46 7.26
N LEU A 289 -10.08 -11.00 6.08
CA LEU A 289 -10.42 -10.38 4.80
C LEU A 289 -11.90 -10.53 4.47
N ALA A 290 -12.48 -11.68 4.79
CA ALA A 290 -13.88 -12.00 4.57
C ALA A 290 -14.83 -11.05 5.31
N SER A 291 -14.43 -10.53 6.46
CA SER A 291 -15.24 -9.62 7.28
C SER A 291 -15.14 -8.14 6.88
N ARG A 292 -14.27 -7.76 5.93
CA ARG A 292 -14.06 -6.34 5.58
C ARG A 292 -15.21 -5.79 4.76
N VAL A 293 -15.55 -4.52 5.02
CA VAL A 293 -16.68 -3.81 4.37
C VAL A 293 -16.65 -3.84 2.83
N TYR A 294 -15.49 -3.64 2.21
CA TYR A 294 -15.36 -3.67 0.74
C TYR A 294 -15.46 -5.09 0.18
N THR A 295 -15.06 -6.10 0.95
CA THR A 295 -15.15 -7.51 0.55
C THR A 295 -16.60 -7.92 0.48
N LEU A 296 -17.36 -7.62 1.55
CA LEU A 296 -18.79 -7.94 1.65
C LEU A 296 -19.61 -7.25 0.55
N ALA A 297 -19.20 -6.05 0.11
CA ALA A 297 -19.85 -5.32 -0.96
C ALA A 297 -19.56 -5.88 -2.37
N ASN A 298 -18.53 -6.70 -2.55
CA ASN A 298 -18.13 -7.24 -3.84
C ASN A 298 -18.40 -8.75 -3.92
N THR A 299 -19.50 -9.13 -4.58
CA THR A 299 -19.95 -10.53 -4.70
C THR A 299 -18.94 -11.45 -5.37
N LYS A 300 -18.13 -10.94 -6.31
CA LYS A 300 -17.05 -11.72 -6.94
C LYS A 300 -15.94 -12.03 -5.95
N LEU A 301 -15.52 -11.05 -5.12
CA LEU A 301 -14.52 -11.30 -4.08
C LEU A 301 -15.02 -12.27 -3.01
N VAL A 302 -16.28 -12.16 -2.58
CA VAL A 302 -16.89 -13.12 -1.65
C VAL A 302 -16.85 -14.54 -2.22
N LYS A 303 -17.15 -14.70 -3.52
CA LYS A 303 -17.07 -16.00 -4.20
C LYS A 303 -15.65 -16.57 -4.18
N GLU A 304 -14.65 -15.78 -4.56
CA GLU A 304 -13.25 -16.23 -4.58
C GLU A 304 -12.73 -16.58 -3.19
N ILE A 305 -13.08 -15.80 -2.16
CA ILE A 305 -12.77 -16.15 -0.76
C ILE A 305 -13.42 -17.47 -0.36
N GLY A 306 -14.67 -17.69 -0.77
CA GLY A 306 -15.39 -18.94 -0.52
C GLY A 306 -14.73 -20.14 -1.20
N ILE A 307 -14.21 -19.98 -2.41
CA ILE A 307 -13.45 -21.01 -3.12
C ILE A 307 -12.15 -21.30 -2.36
N LEU A 308 -11.39 -20.27 -2.02
CA LEU A 308 -10.12 -20.41 -1.33
C LEU A 308 -10.28 -21.11 0.04
N LYS A 309 -11.36 -20.78 0.78
CA LYS A 309 -11.71 -21.44 2.05
C LYS A 309 -12.07 -22.91 1.89
N LYS A 310 -12.75 -23.28 0.80
CA LYS A 310 -13.09 -24.69 0.51
C LYS A 310 -11.87 -25.49 0.07
N LEU A 311 -10.98 -24.88 -0.72
CA LEU A 311 -9.77 -25.51 -1.22
C LEU A 311 -8.74 -25.79 -0.13
N ASN A 312 -8.75 -24.99 0.94
CA ASN A 312 -7.75 -25.02 2.02
C ASN A 312 -6.29 -25.03 1.52
N SER A 313 -6.06 -24.35 0.39
CA SER A 313 -4.78 -24.28 -0.29
C SER A 313 -4.67 -22.99 -1.09
N LYS A 314 -3.43 -22.53 -1.28
CA LYS A 314 -3.03 -21.38 -2.11
C LYS A 314 -2.22 -21.83 -3.32
N ALA A 315 -2.05 -20.93 -4.28
CA ALA A 315 -1.10 -21.10 -5.37
C ALA A 315 -0.34 -19.79 -5.63
N GLU A 316 0.94 -19.93 -5.98
CA GLU A 316 1.79 -18.81 -6.36
C GLU A 316 1.65 -18.51 -7.86
N ILE A 317 1.85 -17.26 -8.29
CA ILE A 317 1.84 -16.86 -9.71
C ILE A 317 2.81 -17.72 -10.53
N GLU A 318 3.95 -18.09 -9.96
CA GLU A 318 4.97 -18.94 -10.56
C GLU A 318 4.42 -20.32 -11.01
N SER A 319 3.35 -20.80 -10.37
CA SER A 319 2.68 -22.05 -10.74
C SER A 319 1.97 -21.97 -12.10
N VAL A 320 1.59 -20.76 -12.54
CA VAL A 320 1.04 -20.54 -13.88
C VAL A 320 2.15 -20.60 -14.93
N SER A 321 3.32 -20.04 -14.60
CA SER A 321 4.51 -20.06 -15.47
C SER A 321 5.09 -21.46 -15.64
N SER A 322 4.91 -22.36 -14.66
CA SER A 322 5.42 -23.74 -14.76
C SER A 322 4.65 -24.63 -15.75
N LEU A 323 3.42 -24.25 -16.16
CA LEU A 323 2.61 -25.04 -17.08
C LEU A 323 3.19 -25.10 -18.50
N ALA A 324 3.78 -24.00 -18.97
CA ALA A 324 4.51 -23.93 -20.24
C ALA A 324 5.43 -22.70 -20.27
N LYS A 325 6.47 -22.73 -21.11
CA LYS A 325 7.36 -21.58 -21.29
C LYS A 325 6.54 -20.36 -21.77
N ASN A 326 6.73 -19.21 -21.13
CA ASN A 326 6.01 -17.97 -21.38
C ASN A 326 4.49 -18.08 -21.20
N ASN A 327 3.97 -19.06 -20.46
CA ASN A 327 2.52 -19.25 -20.32
C ASN A 327 1.81 -18.04 -19.69
N LEU A 328 2.47 -17.36 -18.75
CA LEU A 328 1.94 -16.16 -18.11
C LEU A 328 1.73 -15.03 -19.14
N THR A 329 2.76 -14.73 -19.92
CA THR A 329 2.74 -13.66 -20.95
C THR A 329 1.92 -14.01 -22.18
N ASN A 330 2.05 -15.25 -22.66
CA ASN A 330 1.51 -15.67 -23.96
C ASN A 330 0.07 -16.13 -23.90
N PHE A 331 -0.38 -16.68 -22.77
CA PHE A 331 -1.69 -17.32 -22.68
C PHE A 331 -2.52 -16.70 -21.58
N TYR A 332 -2.01 -16.67 -20.35
CA TYR A 332 -2.82 -16.30 -19.19
C TYR A 332 -3.32 -14.85 -19.25
N ILE A 333 -2.42 -13.88 -19.50
CA ILE A 333 -2.79 -12.46 -19.60
C ILE A 333 -3.76 -12.22 -20.77
N GLU A 334 -3.44 -12.75 -21.96
CA GLU A 334 -4.30 -12.57 -23.14
C GLU A 334 -5.67 -13.20 -22.94
N PHE A 335 -5.71 -14.44 -22.43
CA PHE A 335 -6.93 -15.18 -22.18
C PHE A 335 -7.83 -14.44 -21.18
N LYS A 336 -7.29 -14.00 -20.04
CA LYS A 336 -8.07 -13.29 -19.02
C LYS A 336 -8.61 -11.95 -19.52
N ILE A 337 -7.80 -11.18 -20.25
CA ILE A 337 -8.22 -9.90 -20.83
C ILE A 337 -9.28 -10.13 -21.91
N ALA A 338 -9.07 -11.08 -22.83
CA ALA A 338 -9.98 -11.36 -23.95
C ALA A 338 -11.31 -11.96 -23.48
N ALA A 339 -11.29 -12.86 -22.49
CA ALA A 339 -12.48 -13.47 -21.91
C ALA A 339 -13.22 -12.55 -20.93
N ASN A 340 -12.70 -11.34 -20.67
CA ASN A 340 -13.23 -10.39 -19.69
C ASN A 340 -13.45 -11.02 -18.30
N GLN A 341 -12.58 -11.96 -17.93
CA GLN A 341 -12.61 -12.65 -16.63
C GLN A 341 -11.90 -11.80 -15.59
N LEU A 342 -12.53 -10.67 -15.23
CA LEU A 342 -11.96 -9.64 -14.37
C LEU A 342 -12.83 -9.47 -13.11
N ILE A 343 -12.18 -9.23 -11.97
CA ILE A 343 -12.83 -8.95 -10.68
C ILE A 343 -12.60 -7.50 -10.26
#